data_AF-A0A6T0DYQ7-F1
#
_entry.id   AF-A0A6T0DYQ7-F1
#
_cell.length_a   1.000
_cell.length_b   1.000
_cell.length_c   1.000
_cell.angle_alpha   90.00
_cell.angle_beta   90.00
_cell.angle_gamma   90.00
#
_symmetry.space_group_name_H-M   'P 1'
#
loop_
_entity.id
_entity.type
_entity.pdbx_description
1 polymer ?
#
loop_
_entity_poly.entity_id
_entity_poly.type
_entity_poly.pdbx_seq_one_letter_code
_entity_poly.pdbx_strand_id
1 'polypeptide(L)'
;MLASSARRLLTLASCCSPRIHPPLASAPRPEADSTASERRRVVAALKRFDQLEAMSSRGDPEGCSCALEELRRLREDGTAFALGPNAHNRAMRVCASSPGTVETLFAEAAAAGVQDDASLQVLATCRLEAEDFAGAAAALSELLGPLLVQPAHGAARRRVPARTAKVALSVLGACRDASVCGDECRGAARQWAALGEGGQWAPPAPPPSPERTLALLKPDCVASGAAGEVEALIAEHGFEVVRRRRWRMGEGEAAAFLQASCSS
;
A
#
# COMPACT_ATOMS: atom_id res chain seq x y z
N MET A 1 -56.72 22.93 30.01
CA MET A 1 -58.02 22.69 29.33
C MET A 1 -57.94 21.36 28.61
N LEU A 2 -58.58 20.34 29.18
CA LEU A 2 -58.62 18.96 28.71
C LEU A 2 -60.01 18.69 28.09
N ALA A 3 -60.05 18.18 26.85
CA ALA A 3 -61.18 17.45 26.26
C ALA A 3 -60.62 16.69 25.05
N SER A 4 -60.48 15.35 25.05
CA SER A 4 -61.51 14.29 25.06
C SER A 4 -62.42 14.35 23.83
N SER A 5 -62.20 13.45 22.86
CA SER A 5 -63.26 12.97 21.96
C SER A 5 -62.92 11.63 21.29
N ALA A 6 -63.59 10.61 21.81
CA ALA A 6 -64.34 9.57 21.12
C ALA A 6 -63.69 8.76 19.98
N ARG A 7 -63.35 7.51 20.33
CA ARG A 7 -63.24 6.34 19.44
C ARG A 7 -64.59 6.04 18.76
N ARG A 8 -64.58 5.79 17.46
CA ARG A 8 -65.61 4.99 16.76
C ARG A 8 -64.97 3.74 16.18
N LEU A 9 -65.46 2.59 16.66
CA LEU A 9 -65.28 1.27 16.11
C LEU A 9 -66.09 1.16 14.81
N LEU A 10 -65.43 0.78 13.71
CA LEU A 10 -66.09 0.25 12.53
C LEU A 10 -65.47 -1.11 12.20
N THR A 11 -66.25 -2.13 12.51
CA THR A 11 -66.05 -3.53 12.18
C THR A 11 -66.33 -3.73 10.68
N LEU A 12 -65.32 -4.08 9.88
CA LEU A 12 -65.51 -4.54 8.51
C LEU A 12 -65.22 -6.04 8.45
N ALA A 13 -66.29 -6.81 8.27
CA ALA A 13 -66.25 -8.20 7.87
C ALA A 13 -65.66 -8.29 6.47
N SER A 14 -64.53 -8.99 6.32
CA SER A 14 -63.93 -9.30 5.03
C SER A 14 -64.22 -10.76 4.69
N CYS A 15 -64.96 -10.96 3.61
CA CYS A 15 -65.34 -12.25 3.06
C CYS A 15 -64.10 -13.02 2.56
N CYS A 16 -63.79 -14.14 3.20
CA CYS A 16 -62.83 -15.12 2.71
C CYS A 16 -63.43 -15.91 1.54
N SER A 17 -63.08 -15.53 0.30
CA SER A 17 -63.22 -16.41 -0.87
C SER A 17 -61.94 -17.23 -1.06
N PRO A 18 -62.01 -18.56 -1.26
CA PRO A 18 -60.84 -19.37 -1.55
C PRO A 18 -60.36 -19.09 -2.98
N ARG A 19 -59.23 -18.38 -3.10
CA ARG A 19 -58.48 -18.29 -4.36
C ARG A 19 -57.83 -19.63 -4.66
N ILE A 20 -58.36 -20.34 -5.65
CA ILE A 20 -57.69 -21.47 -6.28
C ILE A 20 -56.48 -20.90 -7.02
N HIS A 21 -55.28 -21.09 -6.47
CA HIS A 21 -54.04 -20.75 -7.13
C HIS A 21 -53.80 -21.73 -8.29
N PRO A 22 -53.57 -21.24 -9.53
CA PRO A 22 -53.10 -22.10 -10.61
C PRO A 22 -51.72 -22.68 -10.22
N PRO A 23 -51.37 -23.89 -10.68
CA PRO A 23 -50.09 -24.50 -10.38
C PRO A 23 -48.97 -23.57 -10.83
N LEU A 24 -48.09 -23.22 -9.87
CA LEU A 24 -46.83 -22.51 -10.11
C LEU A 24 -46.09 -23.24 -11.23
N ALA A 25 -46.07 -22.63 -12.42
CA ALA A 25 -45.15 -23.03 -13.48
C ALA A 25 -43.75 -23.00 -12.87
N SER A 26 -43.12 -24.17 -12.81
CA SER A 26 -41.76 -24.33 -12.32
C SER A 26 -40.85 -23.36 -13.06
N ALA A 27 -40.38 -22.33 -12.37
CA ALA A 27 -39.40 -21.40 -12.92
C ALA A 27 -38.20 -22.21 -13.44
N PRO A 28 -37.69 -21.91 -14.65
CA PRO A 28 -36.52 -22.60 -15.18
C PRO A 28 -35.38 -22.46 -14.18
N ARG A 29 -34.81 -23.60 -13.76
CA ARG A 29 -33.64 -23.61 -12.89
C ARG A 29 -32.52 -22.84 -13.62
N PRO A 30 -31.89 -21.82 -13.01
CA PRO A 30 -30.80 -21.11 -13.64
C PRO A 30 -29.70 -22.11 -14.00
N GLU A 31 -29.30 -22.11 -15.27
CA GLU A 31 -28.34 -23.04 -15.85
C GLU A 31 -27.00 -22.96 -15.14
N ALA A 32 -26.63 -24.00 -14.40
CA ALA A 32 -25.37 -24.08 -13.67
C ALA A 32 -24.13 -23.96 -14.58
N ASP A 33 -24.28 -24.18 -15.89
CA ASP A 33 -23.20 -24.22 -16.87
C ASP A 33 -22.65 -22.84 -17.25
N SER A 34 -23.46 -21.77 -17.13
CA SER A 34 -23.02 -20.41 -17.52
C SER A 34 -21.95 -19.84 -16.57
N THR A 35 -22.09 -20.11 -15.27
CA THR A 35 -21.19 -19.60 -14.23
C THR A 35 -19.79 -20.23 -14.30
N ALA A 36 -19.70 -21.50 -14.72
CA ALA A 36 -18.42 -22.19 -14.89
C ALA A 36 -17.66 -21.64 -16.10
N SER A 37 -18.37 -21.37 -17.21
CA SER A 37 -17.82 -20.73 -18.41
C SER A 37 -17.30 -19.32 -18.12
N GLU A 38 -18.08 -18.51 -17.40
CA GLU A 38 -17.70 -17.15 -16.99
C GLU A 38 -16.42 -17.15 -16.13
N ARG A 39 -16.36 -18.01 -15.10
CA ARG A 39 -15.16 -18.16 -14.25
C ARG A 39 -13.93 -18.54 -15.06
N ARG A 40 -14.06 -19.45 -16.04
CA ARG A 40 -12.93 -19.82 -16.92
C ARG A 40 -12.43 -18.65 -17.74
N ARG A 41 -13.33 -17.79 -18.25
CA ARG A 41 -12.96 -16.57 -19.00
C ARG A 41 -12.23 -15.57 -18.10
N VAL A 42 -12.75 -15.31 -16.89
CA VAL A 42 -12.11 -14.45 -15.90
C VAL A 42 -10.69 -14.94 -15.56
N VAL A 43 -10.52 -16.24 -15.30
CA VAL A 43 -9.20 -16.82 -15.01
C VAL A 43 -8.26 -16.71 -16.20
N ALA A 44 -8.75 -16.94 -17.42
CA ALA A 44 -7.95 -16.79 -18.64
C ALA A 44 -7.48 -15.35 -18.84
N ALA A 45 -8.36 -14.37 -18.63
CA ALA A 45 -8.04 -12.95 -18.71
C ALA A 45 -6.99 -12.52 -17.68
N LEU A 46 -7.11 -12.98 -16.43
CA LEU A 46 -6.12 -12.71 -15.38
C LEU A 46 -4.74 -13.27 -15.74
N LYS A 47 -4.69 -14.52 -16.24
CA LYS A 47 -3.44 -15.14 -16.70
C LYS A 47 -2.83 -14.37 -17.87
N ARG A 48 -3.65 -13.84 -18.78
CA ARG A 48 -3.18 -13.02 -19.91
C ARG A 48 -2.53 -11.74 -19.40
N PHE A 49 -3.14 -11.03 -18.45
CA PHE A 49 -2.52 -9.86 -17.84
C PHE A 49 -1.23 -10.19 -17.10
N ASP A 50 -1.16 -11.31 -16.36
CA ASP A 50 0.08 -11.73 -15.69
C ASP A 50 1.22 -11.97 -16.71
N GLN A 51 0.93 -12.53 -17.88
CA GLN A 51 1.90 -12.69 -18.98
C GLN A 51 2.35 -11.33 -19.52
N LEU A 52 1.42 -10.41 -19.76
CA LEU A 52 1.72 -9.06 -20.28
C LEU A 52 2.55 -8.24 -19.27
N GLU A 53 2.27 -8.38 -17.97
CA GLU A 53 3.03 -7.74 -16.89
C GLU A 53 4.47 -8.27 -16.86
N ALA A 54 4.66 -9.58 -17.06
CA ALA A 54 5.99 -10.19 -17.16
C ALA A 54 6.76 -9.75 -18.42
N MET A 55 6.07 -9.49 -19.54
CA MET A 55 6.68 -8.95 -20.77
C MET A 55 7.11 -7.49 -20.57
N SER A 56 6.21 -6.64 -20.07
CA SER A 56 6.48 -5.22 -19.78
C SER A 56 7.65 -5.06 -18.81
N SER A 57 7.74 -5.90 -17.78
CA SER A 57 8.86 -5.91 -16.83
C SER A 57 10.24 -6.18 -17.48
N ARG A 58 10.28 -6.74 -18.68
CA ARG A 58 11.52 -6.96 -19.47
C ARG A 58 11.83 -5.80 -20.42
N GLY A 59 11.06 -4.72 -20.36
CA GLY A 59 11.19 -3.56 -21.24
C GLY A 59 10.54 -3.75 -22.61
N ASP A 60 9.62 -4.70 -22.77
CA ASP A 60 8.90 -4.91 -24.02
C ASP A 60 7.81 -3.82 -24.20
N PRO A 61 7.96 -2.91 -25.18
CA PRO A 61 6.99 -1.84 -25.40
C PRO A 61 5.63 -2.36 -25.90
N GLU A 62 5.57 -3.56 -26.50
CA GLU A 62 4.31 -4.12 -27.01
C GLU A 62 3.35 -4.51 -25.88
N GLY A 63 3.89 -4.77 -24.67
CA GLY A 63 3.11 -5.19 -23.51
C GLY A 63 1.95 -4.24 -23.19
N CYS A 64 2.17 -2.92 -23.27
CA CYS A 64 1.11 -1.94 -23.00
C CYS A 64 0.03 -1.96 -24.09
N SER A 65 0.40 -1.97 -25.37
CA SER A 65 -0.57 -2.03 -26.47
C SER A 65 -1.46 -3.28 -26.40
N CYS A 66 -0.85 -4.45 -26.14
CA CYS A 66 -1.56 -5.71 -25.95
C CYS A 66 -2.48 -5.69 -24.71
N ALA A 67 -2.09 -5.02 -23.63
CA ALA A 67 -2.94 -4.89 -22.44
C ALA A 67 -4.17 -4.01 -22.69
N LEU A 68 -4.03 -2.94 -23.49
CA LEU A 68 -5.14 -2.09 -23.90
C LEU A 68 -6.12 -2.84 -24.81
N GLU A 69 -5.61 -3.62 -25.76
CA GLU A 69 -6.42 -4.48 -26.63
C GLU A 69 -7.18 -5.55 -25.83
N GLU A 70 -6.51 -6.21 -24.88
CA GLU A 70 -7.16 -7.21 -24.02
C GLU A 70 -8.23 -6.55 -23.14
N LEU A 71 -7.96 -5.38 -22.56
CA LEU A 71 -8.96 -4.63 -21.79
C LEU A 71 -10.18 -4.26 -22.65
N ARG A 72 -9.95 -3.80 -23.88
CA ARG A 72 -11.02 -3.48 -24.84
C ARG A 72 -11.86 -4.72 -25.15
N ARG A 73 -11.22 -5.86 -25.46
CA ARG A 73 -11.89 -7.13 -25.70
C ARG A 73 -12.75 -7.55 -24.50
N LEU A 74 -12.23 -7.44 -23.29
CA LEU A 74 -12.98 -7.79 -22.07
C LEU A 74 -14.20 -6.90 -21.87
N ARG A 75 -14.14 -5.62 -22.27
CA ARG A 75 -15.29 -4.71 -22.26
C ARG A 75 -16.34 -5.12 -23.29
N GLU A 76 -15.91 -5.41 -24.52
CA GLU A 76 -16.78 -5.88 -25.62
C GLU A 76 -17.51 -7.18 -25.26
N ASP A 77 -16.80 -8.12 -24.61
CA ASP A 77 -17.34 -9.42 -24.19
C ASP A 77 -18.09 -9.36 -22.84
N GLY A 78 -18.26 -8.18 -22.24
CA GLY A 78 -18.91 -7.96 -20.93
C GLY A 78 -18.16 -8.53 -19.71
N THR A 79 -17.00 -9.16 -19.93
CA THR A 79 -16.21 -9.83 -18.88
C THR A 79 -15.48 -8.82 -17.98
N ALA A 80 -15.23 -7.59 -18.48
CA ALA A 80 -14.61 -6.53 -17.69
C ALA A 80 -15.42 -6.19 -16.42
N PHE A 81 -16.75 -6.26 -16.48
CA PHE A 81 -17.60 -6.03 -15.31
C PHE A 81 -17.40 -7.10 -14.24
N ALA A 82 -17.28 -8.37 -14.64
CA ALA A 82 -17.02 -9.48 -13.72
C ALA A 82 -15.64 -9.39 -13.06
N LEU A 83 -14.66 -8.77 -13.74
CA LEU A 83 -13.33 -8.50 -13.18
C LEU A 83 -13.28 -7.25 -12.28
N GLY A 84 -14.21 -6.32 -12.44
CA GLY A 84 -14.28 -5.05 -11.70
C GLY A 84 -12.99 -4.22 -11.84
N PRO A 85 -12.49 -3.59 -10.76
CA PRO A 85 -11.26 -2.80 -10.79
C PRO A 85 -10.03 -3.57 -11.27
N ASN A 86 -10.02 -4.90 -11.11
CA ASN A 86 -8.81 -5.70 -11.33
C ASN A 86 -8.30 -5.63 -12.77
N ALA A 87 -9.20 -5.58 -13.76
CA ALA A 87 -8.80 -5.48 -15.17
C ALA A 87 -8.08 -4.16 -15.45
N HIS A 88 -8.63 -3.03 -14.98
CA HIS A 88 -8.01 -1.71 -15.12
C HIS A 88 -6.69 -1.64 -14.35
N ASN A 89 -6.68 -2.09 -13.10
CA ASN A 89 -5.48 -2.07 -12.24
C ASN A 89 -4.33 -2.91 -12.82
N ARG A 90 -4.65 -4.00 -13.53
CA ARG A 90 -3.66 -4.81 -14.25
C ARG A 90 -3.16 -4.09 -15.49
N ALA A 91 -4.05 -3.58 -16.34
CA ALA A 91 -3.65 -2.80 -17.52
C ALA A 91 -2.77 -1.60 -17.14
N MET A 92 -3.13 -0.87 -16.08
CA MET A 92 -2.33 0.24 -15.55
C MET A 92 -0.92 -0.20 -15.13
N ARG A 93 -0.78 -1.37 -14.47
CA ARG A 93 0.55 -1.90 -14.12
C ARG A 93 1.38 -2.29 -15.34
N VAL A 94 0.76 -2.92 -16.34
CA VAL A 94 1.45 -3.27 -17.59
C VAL A 94 1.93 -2.00 -18.31
N CYS A 95 1.13 -0.93 -18.26
CA CYS A 95 1.43 0.36 -18.89
C CYS A 95 2.18 1.34 -17.97
N ALA A 96 2.77 0.90 -16.85
CA ALA A 96 3.41 1.80 -15.87
C ALA A 96 4.53 2.67 -16.45
N SER A 97 5.18 2.22 -17.53
CA SER A 97 6.20 2.99 -18.26
C SER A 97 5.63 4.16 -19.09
N SER A 98 4.30 4.28 -19.21
CA SER A 98 3.62 5.35 -19.94
C SER A 98 2.62 6.07 -19.03
N PRO A 99 3.04 7.09 -18.27
CA PRO A 99 2.20 7.78 -17.30
C PRO A 99 0.89 8.32 -17.88
N GLY A 100 0.92 8.91 -19.08
CA GLY A 100 -0.29 9.41 -19.74
C GLY A 100 -1.31 8.31 -20.06
N THR A 101 -0.85 7.09 -20.36
CA THR A 101 -1.73 5.93 -20.55
C THR A 101 -2.35 5.49 -19.22
N VAL A 102 -1.56 5.46 -18.14
CA VAL A 102 -2.05 5.12 -16.80
C VAL A 102 -3.10 6.12 -16.32
N GLU A 103 -2.89 7.41 -16.54
CA GLU A 103 -3.86 8.45 -16.22
C GLU A 103 -5.16 8.31 -17.00
N THR A 104 -5.06 7.99 -18.30
CA THR A 104 -6.24 7.71 -19.14
C THR A 104 -7.03 6.53 -18.60
N LEU A 105 -6.36 5.41 -18.31
CA LEU A 105 -6.98 4.21 -17.76
C LEU A 105 -7.62 4.45 -16.39
N PHE A 106 -6.96 5.25 -15.55
CA PHE A 106 -7.49 5.65 -14.24
C PHE A 106 -8.76 6.49 -14.39
N ALA A 107 -8.76 7.48 -15.28
CA ALA A 107 -9.94 8.30 -15.56
C ALA A 107 -11.11 7.46 -16.12
N GLU A 108 -10.83 6.49 -17.00
CA GLU A 108 -11.82 5.54 -17.50
C GLU A 108 -12.41 4.69 -16.36
N ALA A 109 -11.58 4.18 -15.45
CA ALA A 109 -12.03 3.41 -14.29
C ALA A 109 -12.90 4.25 -13.34
N ALA A 110 -12.54 5.52 -13.14
CA ALA A 110 -13.31 6.48 -12.36
C ALA A 110 -14.68 6.76 -13.01
N ALA A 111 -14.71 7.02 -14.33
CA ALA A 111 -15.94 7.27 -15.08
C ALA A 111 -16.88 6.06 -15.07
N ALA A 112 -16.34 4.84 -15.07
CA ALA A 112 -17.11 3.61 -14.95
C ALA A 112 -17.52 3.27 -13.50
N GLY A 113 -17.07 4.03 -12.49
CA GLY A 113 -17.35 3.78 -11.08
C GLY A 113 -16.71 2.49 -10.54
N VAL A 114 -15.64 2.01 -11.19
CA VAL A 114 -14.92 0.78 -10.80
C VAL A 114 -13.56 1.05 -10.19
N GLN A 115 -13.19 2.31 -9.96
CA GLN A 115 -11.94 2.70 -9.30
C GLN A 115 -11.92 2.24 -7.83
N ASP A 116 -10.76 1.78 -7.35
CA ASP A 116 -10.55 1.39 -5.96
C ASP A 116 -9.20 1.90 -5.39
N ASP A 117 -8.94 1.56 -4.12
CA ASP A 117 -7.68 1.88 -3.41
C ASP A 117 -6.46 1.39 -4.19
N ALA A 118 -6.57 0.26 -4.93
CA ALA A 118 -5.47 -0.28 -5.71
C ALA A 118 -5.22 0.51 -7.00
N SER A 119 -6.25 1.08 -7.62
CA SER A 119 -6.10 2.04 -8.74
C SER A 119 -5.26 3.24 -8.33
N LEU A 120 -5.57 3.83 -7.16
CA LEU A 120 -4.83 4.97 -6.61
C LEU A 120 -3.38 4.62 -6.26
N GLN A 121 -3.14 3.42 -5.70
CA GLN A 121 -1.78 2.95 -5.43
C GLN A 121 -0.94 2.83 -6.70
N VAL A 122 -1.51 2.31 -7.78
CA VAL A 122 -0.82 2.18 -9.07
C VAL A 122 -0.55 3.57 -9.65
N LEU A 123 -1.53 4.47 -9.65
CA LEU A 123 -1.35 5.85 -10.10
C LEU A 123 -0.25 6.58 -9.34
N ALA A 124 -0.26 6.51 -7.99
CA ALA A 124 0.74 7.15 -7.15
C ALA A 124 2.16 6.61 -7.42
N THR A 125 2.29 5.29 -7.63
CA THR A 125 3.59 4.67 -7.93
C THR A 125 4.09 5.07 -9.31
N CYS A 126 3.22 5.05 -10.33
CA CYS A 126 3.59 5.44 -11.70
C CYS A 126 4.01 6.92 -11.77
N ARG A 127 3.30 7.83 -11.10
CA ARG A 127 3.69 9.25 -11.02
C ARG A 127 5.03 9.44 -10.30
N LEU A 128 5.27 8.66 -9.24
CA LEU A 128 6.54 8.69 -8.53
C LEU A 128 7.71 8.25 -9.42
N GLU A 129 7.54 7.18 -10.20
CA GLU A 129 8.54 6.70 -11.18
C GLU A 129 8.79 7.71 -12.30
N ALA A 130 7.79 8.51 -12.66
CA ALA A 130 7.89 9.60 -13.62
C ALA A 130 8.41 10.93 -13.02
N GLU A 131 8.87 10.92 -11.76
CA GLU A 131 9.32 12.09 -11.01
C GLU A 131 8.26 13.21 -10.83
N ASP A 132 6.97 12.88 -11.04
CA ASP A 132 5.84 13.75 -10.70
C ASP A 132 5.49 13.61 -9.21
N PHE A 133 6.34 14.18 -8.36
CA PHE A 133 6.20 14.11 -6.91
C PHE A 133 4.90 14.75 -6.40
N ALA A 134 4.46 15.85 -7.02
CA ALA A 134 3.24 16.55 -6.64
C ALA A 134 2.00 15.72 -6.97
N GLY A 135 1.92 15.17 -8.18
CA GLY A 135 0.81 14.30 -8.58
C GLY A 135 0.81 12.96 -7.83
N ALA A 136 1.98 12.41 -7.49
CA ALA A 136 2.08 11.22 -6.63
C ALA A 136 1.56 11.50 -5.21
N ALA A 137 1.91 12.65 -4.62
CA ALA A 137 1.40 13.08 -3.33
C ALA A 137 -0.11 13.35 -3.35
N ALA A 138 -0.65 13.93 -4.44
CA ALA A 138 -2.08 14.13 -4.61
C ALA A 138 -2.85 12.80 -4.65
N ALA A 139 -2.38 11.82 -5.43
CA ALA A 139 -2.96 10.48 -5.47
C ALA A 139 -2.88 9.76 -4.12
N LEU A 140 -1.77 9.94 -3.38
CA LEU A 140 -1.65 9.45 -2.01
C LEU A 140 -2.66 10.11 -1.06
N SER A 141 -2.86 11.42 -1.17
CA SER A 141 -3.83 12.15 -0.34
C SER A 141 -5.25 11.62 -0.51
N GLU A 142 -5.66 11.36 -1.77
CA GLU A 142 -6.95 10.75 -2.08
C GLU A 142 -7.07 9.33 -1.48
N LEU A 143 -6.00 8.54 -1.59
CA LEU A 143 -5.93 7.19 -1.02
C LEU A 143 -6.05 7.17 0.52
N LEU A 144 -5.48 8.16 1.21
CA LEU A 144 -5.51 8.25 2.67
C LEU A 144 -6.82 8.85 3.20
N GLY A 145 -7.52 9.66 2.41
CA GLY A 145 -8.73 10.38 2.80
C GLY A 145 -9.78 9.51 3.53
N PRO A 146 -10.22 8.38 2.95
CA PRO A 146 -11.20 7.51 3.59
C PRO A 146 -10.74 6.90 4.93
N LEU A 147 -9.43 6.77 5.16
CA LEU A 147 -8.88 6.20 6.40
C LEU A 147 -8.88 7.21 7.56
N LEU A 148 -8.95 8.50 7.26
CA LEU A 148 -8.98 9.58 8.25
C LEU A 148 -10.38 9.84 8.82
N VAL A 149 -11.42 9.36 8.13
CA VAL A 149 -12.80 9.52 8.60
C VAL A 149 -12.96 8.78 9.92
N GLN A 150 -13.31 9.52 10.98
CA GLN A 150 -13.52 8.93 12.29
C GLN A 150 -14.69 7.93 12.21
N PRO A 151 -14.52 6.71 12.74
CA PRO A 151 -15.61 5.77 12.81
C PRO A 151 -16.74 6.31 13.68
N ALA A 152 -17.98 5.89 13.41
CA ALA A 152 -19.10 6.14 14.30
C ALA A 152 -18.78 5.64 15.72
N HIS A 153 -19.38 6.27 16.74
CA HIS A 153 -19.12 5.98 18.15
C HIS A 153 -19.07 4.47 18.43
N GLY A 154 -17.91 3.96 18.83
CA GLY A 154 -17.69 2.56 19.20
C GLY A 154 -17.12 1.65 18.11
N ALA A 155 -17.02 2.07 16.85
CA ALA A 155 -16.36 1.27 15.82
C ALA A 155 -14.83 1.42 15.87
N ALA A 156 -14.12 0.31 15.70
CA ALA A 156 -12.66 0.31 15.65
C ALA A 156 -12.17 1.09 14.42
N ARG A 157 -11.10 1.89 14.60
CA ARG A 157 -10.46 2.58 13.48
C ARG A 157 -9.89 1.57 12.48
N ARG A 158 -10.14 1.81 11.18
CA ARG A 158 -9.59 0.99 10.10
C ARG A 158 -8.07 1.12 10.10
N ARG A 159 -7.36 0.00 10.16
CA ARG A 159 -5.90 -0.02 10.01
C ARG A 159 -5.51 0.26 8.56
N VAL A 160 -4.36 0.92 8.39
CA VAL A 160 -3.77 1.14 7.07
C VAL A 160 -3.28 -0.20 6.52
N PRO A 161 -3.68 -0.62 5.31
CA PRO A 161 -3.14 -1.80 4.67
C PRO A 161 -1.63 -1.68 4.46
N ALA A 162 -0.87 -2.76 4.65
CA ALA A 162 0.59 -2.77 4.49
C ALA A 162 1.07 -2.25 3.12
N ARG A 163 0.30 -2.54 2.06
CA ARG A 163 0.59 -2.05 0.71
C ARG A 163 0.45 -0.53 0.60
N THR A 164 -0.65 0.03 1.13
CA THR A 164 -0.86 1.48 1.22
C THR A 164 0.26 2.15 2.00
N ALA A 165 0.67 1.56 3.13
CA ALA A 165 1.77 2.08 3.92
C ALA A 165 3.11 2.11 3.16
N LYS A 166 3.41 1.06 2.40
CA LYS A 166 4.60 1.02 1.54
C LYS A 166 4.59 2.14 0.50
N VAL A 167 3.45 2.37 -0.16
CA VAL A 167 3.30 3.48 -1.14
C VAL A 167 3.48 4.82 -0.44
N ALA A 168 2.84 5.03 0.72
CA ALA A 168 2.96 6.26 1.49
C ALA A 168 4.42 6.58 1.88
N LEU A 169 5.13 5.59 2.41
CA LEU A 169 6.55 5.73 2.77
C LEU A 169 7.43 6.04 1.55
N SER A 170 7.15 5.42 0.40
CA SER A 170 7.92 5.63 -0.83
C SER A 170 7.71 7.04 -1.38
N VAL A 171 6.45 7.47 -1.51
CA VAL A 171 6.09 8.81 -2.01
C VAL A 171 6.63 9.89 -1.09
N LEU A 172 6.36 9.81 0.23
CA LEU A 172 6.80 10.83 1.18
C LEU A 172 8.32 10.86 1.35
N GLY A 173 8.97 9.69 1.27
CA GLY A 173 10.43 9.59 1.25
C GLY A 173 11.02 10.33 0.05
N ALA A 174 10.54 10.02 -1.15
CA ALA A 174 11.01 10.68 -2.37
C ALA A 174 10.75 12.19 -2.38
N CYS A 175 9.57 12.65 -1.92
CA CYS A 175 9.29 14.09 -1.82
C CYS A 175 10.27 14.79 -0.87
N ARG A 176 10.61 14.16 0.26
CA ARG A 176 11.59 14.70 1.22
C ARG A 176 12.99 14.73 0.61
N ASP A 177 13.41 13.65 -0.04
CA ASP A 177 14.76 13.52 -0.60
C ASP A 177 14.96 14.50 -1.78
N ALA A 178 13.92 14.70 -2.59
CA ALA A 178 13.87 15.71 -3.65
C ALA A 178 13.60 17.14 -3.14
N SER A 179 13.45 17.34 -1.82
CA SER A 179 13.15 18.65 -1.20
C SER A 179 11.90 19.34 -1.76
N VAL A 180 10.89 18.57 -2.15
CA VAL A 180 9.63 19.07 -2.72
C VAL A 180 8.72 19.59 -1.61
N CYS A 181 8.49 20.89 -1.62
CA CYS A 181 7.68 21.60 -0.63
C CYS A 181 6.31 22.04 -1.19
N GLY A 182 5.68 21.22 -2.03
CA GLY A 182 4.32 21.47 -2.53
C GLY A 182 3.24 21.33 -1.45
N ASP A 183 2.08 21.95 -1.65
CA ASP A 183 0.95 21.83 -0.73
C ASP A 183 0.38 20.41 -0.71
N GLU A 184 0.44 19.71 -1.83
CA GLU A 184 0.07 18.30 -1.99
C GLU A 184 0.97 17.42 -1.13
N CYS A 185 2.29 17.64 -1.21
CA CYS A 185 3.28 16.91 -0.42
C CYS A 185 3.08 17.14 1.08
N ARG A 186 2.90 18.40 1.50
CA ARG A 186 2.59 18.74 2.90
C ARG A 186 1.26 18.16 3.36
N GLY A 187 0.24 18.19 2.49
CA GLY A 187 -1.08 17.63 2.76
C GLY A 187 -1.01 16.14 3.04
N ALA A 188 -0.44 15.38 2.11
CA ALA A 188 -0.26 13.94 2.25
C ALA A 188 0.61 13.57 3.48
N ALA A 189 1.66 14.34 3.75
CA ALA A 189 2.51 14.13 4.93
C ALA A 189 1.72 14.33 6.25
N ARG A 190 0.90 15.38 6.35
CA ARG A 190 0.04 15.63 7.53
C ARG A 190 -0.99 14.53 7.74
N GLN A 191 -1.64 14.09 6.66
CA GLN A 191 -2.58 12.98 6.69
C GLN A 191 -1.92 11.69 7.17
N TRP A 192 -0.75 11.35 6.62
CA TRP A 192 0.03 10.20 7.04
C TRP A 192 0.43 10.25 8.52
N ALA A 193 0.88 11.42 9.01
CA ALA A 193 1.19 11.63 10.42
C ALA A 193 -0.04 11.44 11.31
N ALA A 194 -1.20 11.97 10.93
CA ALA A 194 -2.46 11.82 11.68
C ALA A 194 -2.90 10.35 11.81
N LEU A 195 -2.69 9.53 10.76
CA LEU A 195 -2.96 8.08 10.83
C LEU A 195 -2.02 7.38 11.83
N GLY A 196 -0.77 7.83 11.92
CA GLY A 196 0.23 7.34 12.87
C GLY A 196 -0.11 7.70 14.32
N GLU A 197 -0.41 8.98 14.59
CA GLU A 197 -0.91 9.45 15.89
C GLU A 197 -2.20 8.74 16.29
N GLY A 198 -3.04 8.42 15.31
CA GLY A 198 -4.28 7.70 15.50
C GLY A 198 -4.13 6.19 15.73
N GLY A 199 -2.90 5.65 15.70
CA GLY A 199 -2.60 4.22 15.88
C GLY A 199 -3.10 3.33 14.74
N GLN A 200 -3.52 3.91 13.61
CA GLN A 200 -4.02 3.17 12.43
C GLN A 200 -2.89 2.55 11.62
N TRP A 201 -1.69 3.10 11.75
CA TRP A 201 -0.45 2.55 11.26
C TRP A 201 0.62 2.75 12.32
N ALA A 202 1.46 1.74 12.51
CA ALA A 202 2.71 1.88 13.23
C ALA A 202 3.83 1.63 12.21
N PRO A 203 4.83 2.53 12.08
CA PRO A 203 6.01 2.19 11.31
C PRO A 203 6.59 0.86 11.86
N PRO A 204 7.15 0.00 11.01
CA PRO A 204 7.87 -1.16 11.51
C PRO A 204 8.90 -0.67 12.53
N ALA A 205 9.03 -1.39 13.65
CA ALA A 205 10.01 -1.03 14.67
C ALA A 205 11.36 -0.80 13.97
N PRO A 206 12.08 0.30 14.28
CA PRO A 206 13.38 0.53 13.67
C PRO A 206 14.23 -0.73 13.88
N PRO A 207 15.06 -1.13 12.90
CA PRO A 207 15.99 -2.22 13.13
C PRO A 207 16.79 -1.89 14.39
N PRO A 208 17.08 -2.88 15.25
CA PRO A 208 17.89 -2.63 16.43
C PRO A 208 19.18 -1.96 15.97
N SER A 209 19.49 -0.80 16.56
CA SER A 209 20.77 -0.14 16.33
C SER A 209 21.87 -1.15 16.62
N PRO A 210 22.83 -1.38 15.70
CA PRO A 210 23.88 -2.35 15.94
C PRO A 210 24.61 -1.95 17.22
N GLU A 211 24.78 -2.91 18.13
CA GLU A 211 25.57 -2.69 19.33
C GLU A 211 27.00 -2.37 18.92
N ARG A 212 27.55 -1.30 19.50
CA ARG A 212 28.91 -0.85 19.21
C ARG A 212 29.74 -0.97 20.48
N THR A 213 30.94 -1.50 20.32
CA THR A 213 31.94 -1.56 21.38
C THR A 213 33.22 -0.87 20.96
N LEU A 214 33.97 -0.34 21.93
CA LEU A 214 35.28 0.24 21.71
C LEU A 214 36.35 -0.78 22.13
N ALA A 215 37.14 -1.26 21.17
CA ALA A 215 38.33 -2.03 21.44
C ALA A 215 39.57 -1.13 21.40
N LEU A 216 40.39 -1.18 22.46
CA LEU A 216 41.67 -0.47 22.53
C LEU A 216 42.83 -1.45 22.40
N LEU A 217 43.65 -1.25 21.36
CA LEU A 217 44.92 -1.95 21.24
C LEU A 217 45.97 -1.20 22.06
N LYS A 218 46.53 -1.90 23.05
CA LYS A 218 47.57 -1.33 23.92
C LYS A 218 48.86 -1.03 23.14
N PRO A 219 49.70 -0.08 23.61
CA PRO A 219 50.91 0.34 22.89
C PRO A 219 51.89 -0.79 22.56
N ASP A 220 52.01 -1.79 23.43
CA ASP A 220 52.84 -2.99 23.27
C ASP A 220 52.38 -3.88 22.10
N CYS A 221 51.07 -4.05 21.94
CA CYS A 221 50.49 -4.76 20.78
C CYS A 221 50.79 -4.02 19.47
N VAL A 222 50.73 -2.69 19.48
CA VAL A 222 51.05 -1.88 18.31
C VAL A 222 52.55 -1.90 18.00
N ALA A 223 53.41 -1.85 19.03
CA ALA A 223 54.87 -1.86 18.88
C ALA A 223 55.42 -3.19 18.36
N SER A 224 54.78 -4.30 18.71
CA SER A 224 55.12 -5.65 18.23
C SER A 224 54.62 -5.97 16.82
N GLY A 225 53.77 -5.13 16.23
CA GLY A 225 53.17 -5.35 14.90
C GLY A 225 51.93 -6.25 14.91
N ALA A 226 51.47 -6.71 16.08
CA ALA A 226 50.35 -7.65 16.23
C ALA A 226 48.96 -7.03 15.95
N ALA A 227 48.86 -5.72 15.71
CA ALA A 227 47.58 -5.04 15.52
C ALA A 227 46.71 -5.63 14.39
N GLY A 228 47.34 -6.05 13.29
CA GLY A 228 46.61 -6.68 12.17
C GLY A 228 46.03 -8.05 12.51
N GLU A 229 46.75 -8.84 13.31
CA GLU A 229 46.29 -10.16 13.77
C GLU A 229 45.09 -10.03 14.70
N VAL A 230 45.11 -9.05 15.60
CA VAL A 230 43.97 -8.78 16.49
C VAL A 230 42.74 -8.30 15.72
N GLU A 231 42.91 -7.45 14.71
CA GLU A 231 41.81 -7.04 13.82
C GLU A 231 41.22 -8.24 13.04
N ALA A 232 42.07 -9.13 12.54
CA ALA A 232 41.64 -10.36 11.88
C ALA A 232 40.85 -11.27 12.82
N LEU A 233 41.29 -11.42 14.07
CA LEU A 233 40.60 -12.21 15.09
C LEU A 233 39.21 -11.63 15.42
N ILE A 234 39.09 -10.30 15.52
CA ILE A 234 37.81 -9.61 15.74
C ILE A 234 36.83 -9.93 14.60
N ALA A 235 37.30 -9.85 13.35
CA ALA A 235 36.51 -10.16 12.17
C ALA A 235 36.10 -11.64 12.10
N GLU A 236 37.02 -12.56 12.43
CA GLU A 236 36.76 -14.01 12.47
C GLU A 236 35.63 -14.37 13.43
N HIS A 237 35.50 -13.63 14.55
CA HIS A 237 34.42 -13.82 15.53
C HIS A 237 33.11 -13.09 15.16
N GLY A 238 33.00 -12.56 13.93
CA GLY A 238 31.78 -11.98 13.39
C GLY A 238 31.56 -10.51 13.77
N PHE A 239 32.56 -9.81 14.29
CA PHE A 239 32.46 -8.37 14.55
C PHE A 239 32.95 -7.56 13.35
N GLU A 240 32.20 -6.52 13.00
CA GLU A 240 32.59 -5.56 11.97
C GLU A 240 33.36 -4.38 12.58
N VAL A 241 34.55 -4.08 12.03
CA VAL A 241 35.32 -2.90 12.43
C VAL A 241 34.77 -1.67 11.72
N VAL A 242 33.86 -0.95 12.40
CA VAL A 242 33.19 0.24 11.83
C VAL A 242 34.13 1.45 11.71
N ARG A 243 35.09 1.61 12.64
CA ARG A 243 36.02 2.75 12.63
C ARG A 243 37.35 2.39 13.28
N ARG A 244 38.44 2.81 12.63
CA ARG A 244 39.81 2.69 13.13
C ARG A 244 40.47 4.06 13.26
N ARG A 245 41.17 4.30 14.37
CA ARG A 245 41.98 5.50 14.57
C ARG A 245 43.24 5.17 15.38
N ARG A 246 44.39 5.63 14.91
CA ARG A 246 45.62 5.66 15.73
C ARG A 246 45.62 6.96 16.53
N TRP A 247 45.80 6.86 17.83
CA TRP A 247 45.73 8.00 18.73
C TRP A 247 46.82 7.89 19.78
N ARG A 248 47.57 8.98 19.96
CA ARG A 248 48.51 9.14 21.07
C ARG A 248 47.86 10.09 22.06
N MET A 249 47.41 9.55 23.18
CA MET A 249 46.80 10.35 24.25
C MET A 249 47.88 11.08 25.05
N GLY A 250 47.57 12.30 25.48
CA GLY A 250 48.32 12.97 26.55
C GLY A 250 47.99 12.38 27.93
N GLU A 251 48.80 12.66 28.94
CA GLU A 251 48.60 12.10 30.29
C GLU A 251 47.24 12.47 30.90
N GLY A 252 46.86 13.74 30.87
CA GLY A 252 45.57 14.19 31.39
C GLY A 252 44.37 13.62 30.64
N GLU A 253 44.51 13.37 29.34
CA GLU A 253 43.49 12.77 28.48
C GLU A 253 43.34 11.27 28.75
N ALA A 254 44.45 10.55 28.89
CA ALA A 254 44.46 9.14 29.26
C ALA A 254 43.86 8.93 30.66
N ALA A 255 44.20 9.80 31.63
CA ALA A 255 43.63 9.77 32.97
C ALA A 255 42.11 9.96 32.95
N ALA A 256 41.61 10.97 32.22
CA ALA A 256 40.19 11.22 32.07
C ALA A 256 39.45 10.03 31.41
N PHE A 257 40.04 9.44 30.36
CA PHE A 257 39.47 8.29 29.68
C PHE A 257 39.34 7.06 30.61
N LEU A 258 40.39 6.75 31.37
CA LEU A 258 40.38 5.62 32.31
C LEU A 258 39.41 5.86 33.46
N GLN A 259 39.34 7.09 33.99
CA GLN A 259 38.42 7.44 35.07
C GLN A 259 36.95 7.29 34.65
N ALA A 260 36.61 7.72 33.44
CA ALA A 260 35.27 7.53 32.88
C ALA A 260 34.92 6.04 32.70
N SER A 261 35.91 5.22 32.33
CA SER A 261 35.74 3.78 32.11
C SER A 261 35.58 2.97 33.40
N CYS A 262 36.07 3.46 34.53
CA CYS A 262 35.96 2.79 35.84
C CYS A 262 34.68 3.16 36.63
N SER A 263 33.90 4.14 36.15
CA SER A 263 32.74 4.69 36.86
C SER A 263 31.39 4.16 36.34
N SER A 264 31.41 3.19 35.41
CA SER A 264 30.25 2.48 34.87
C SER A 264 30.22 1.05 35.38
#